data_AF-A0A919P2S4-F1
#
_entry.id   AF-A0A919P2S4-F1
#
_cell.length_a   1.000
_cell.length_b   1.000
_cell.length_c   1.000
_cell.angle_alpha   90.00
_cell.angle_beta   90.00
_cell.angle_gamma   90.00
#
_symmetry.space_group_name_H-M   'P 1'
#
loop_
_entity.id
_entity.type
_entity.pdbx_description
1 polymer ?
#
loop_
_entity_poly.entity_id
_entity_poly.type
_entity_poly.pdbx_seq_one_letter_code
_entity_poly.pdbx_strand_id
1 'polypeptide(L)'
;MDEQQDQDARREADALRRDREKAERLARREAEKAQKDREKAARDSERDEARRRQDAERRERDLAKAEQNILRERERAEQEQVKEAERRKNERERAARDAAREAGRALREAEKAQRAAALAQQRAAREAENARRQAQRAEQDGAPPVQPTDLSRLPADVAVLWRTPEPARRGPRPGLTLEQIADAAIALADAEGIGAVSMARLAESLGFTTMSLYRYVASKDEVLALMTDRAGGRAPSVGPEVGDWRARLELLVALSQPVLRAHPWMAQTTSVLHTLGPNRLTWMEAMLAALDDVPLTEAEKLLAVGALSSHMLEELRLVAAMTERARATTDEVAAMGDVIRMLADRGTHPALLRAVDGGAFDEAPVADDEETLGFGTVLLLDGIEQLIARASSHPQPAALPPGSPDAAEILAVSDRPGTLTS
;
A
#
# COMPACT_ATOMS: atom_id res chain seq x y z
N MET A 1 -70.77 133.42 -29.91
CA MET A 1 -70.44 131.99 -30.13
C MET A 1 -68.94 131.72 -30.14
N ASP A 2 -68.09 132.75 -30.24
CA ASP A 2 -66.62 132.64 -30.40
C ASP A 2 -65.86 132.39 -29.07
N GLU A 3 -66.33 132.92 -27.93
CA GLU A 3 -65.65 132.76 -26.63
C GLU A 3 -65.77 131.36 -26.00
N GLN A 4 -66.80 130.59 -26.37
CA GLN A 4 -66.99 129.22 -25.89
C GLN A 4 -66.04 128.24 -26.62
N GLN A 5 -65.75 128.51 -27.90
CA GLN A 5 -64.87 127.69 -28.73
C GLN A 5 -63.39 127.89 -28.36
N ASP A 6 -62.97 129.10 -27.96
CA ASP A 6 -61.58 129.36 -27.53
C ASP A 6 -61.27 128.80 -26.12
N GLN A 7 -62.25 128.72 -25.22
CA GLN A 7 -62.08 128.08 -23.91
C GLN A 7 -62.04 126.55 -23.97
N ASP A 8 -62.85 125.94 -24.84
CA ASP A 8 -62.83 124.48 -25.05
C ASP A 8 -61.55 124.06 -25.78
N ALA A 9 -61.07 124.83 -26.77
CA ALA A 9 -59.79 124.56 -27.45
C ALA A 9 -58.58 124.63 -26.49
N ARG A 10 -58.57 125.56 -25.52
CA ARG A 10 -57.51 125.63 -24.49
C ARG A 10 -57.56 124.48 -23.51
N ARG A 11 -58.76 124.05 -23.08
CA ARG A 11 -58.92 122.89 -22.19
C ARG A 11 -58.54 121.58 -22.89
N GLU A 12 -58.87 121.45 -24.16
CA GLU A 12 -58.51 120.30 -25.00
C GLU A 12 -56.99 120.26 -25.27
N ALA A 13 -56.37 121.41 -25.56
CA ALA A 13 -54.91 121.50 -25.71
C ALA A 13 -54.17 121.19 -24.40
N ASP A 14 -54.65 121.66 -23.25
CA ASP A 14 -54.08 121.34 -21.94
C ASP A 14 -54.30 119.87 -21.55
N ALA A 15 -55.43 119.26 -21.92
CA ALA A 15 -55.70 117.85 -21.72
C ALA A 15 -54.76 116.97 -22.56
N LEU A 16 -54.61 117.28 -23.85
CA LEU A 16 -53.67 116.61 -24.75
C LEU A 16 -52.22 116.75 -24.30
N ARG A 17 -51.84 117.92 -23.77
CA ARG A 17 -50.51 118.12 -23.20
C ARG A 17 -50.28 117.29 -21.94
N ARG A 18 -51.25 117.22 -21.02
CA ARG A 18 -51.15 116.38 -19.80
C ARG A 18 -51.14 114.90 -20.14
N ASP A 19 -51.90 114.46 -21.14
CA ASP A 19 -51.92 113.07 -21.58
C ASP A 19 -50.63 112.69 -22.31
N ARG A 20 -50.06 113.61 -23.10
CA ARG A 20 -48.73 113.45 -23.67
C ARG A 20 -47.65 113.38 -22.59
N GLU A 21 -47.66 114.28 -21.61
CA GLU A 21 -46.71 114.25 -20.48
C GLU A 21 -46.87 112.98 -19.62
N LYS A 22 -48.10 112.47 -19.44
CA LYS A 22 -48.36 111.18 -18.76
C LYS A 22 -47.85 110.00 -19.57
N ALA A 23 -48.10 109.99 -20.89
CA ALA A 23 -47.63 108.94 -21.80
C ALA A 23 -46.09 108.91 -21.85
N GLU A 24 -45.43 110.06 -21.93
CA GLU A 24 -43.97 110.17 -21.88
C GLU A 24 -43.41 109.71 -20.52
N ARG A 25 -44.08 110.00 -19.40
CA ARG A 25 -43.70 109.47 -18.08
C ARG A 25 -43.88 107.96 -17.95
N LEU A 26 -44.96 107.40 -18.51
CA LEU A 26 -45.21 105.96 -18.56
C LEU A 26 -44.16 105.25 -19.43
N ALA A 27 -43.91 105.77 -20.64
CA ALA A 27 -42.89 105.24 -21.55
C ALA A 27 -41.49 105.30 -20.91
N ARG A 28 -41.17 106.38 -20.18
CA ARG A 28 -39.89 106.48 -19.46
C ARG A 28 -39.78 105.47 -18.32
N ARG A 29 -40.86 105.24 -17.57
CA ARG A 29 -40.90 104.20 -16.52
C ARG A 29 -40.82 102.79 -17.08
N GLU A 30 -41.47 102.52 -18.21
CA GLU A 30 -41.40 101.23 -18.90
C GLU A 30 -40.01 100.98 -19.49
N ALA A 31 -39.39 101.99 -20.10
CA ALA A 31 -38.02 101.91 -20.58
C ALA A 31 -37.03 101.69 -19.43
N GLU A 32 -37.19 102.39 -18.30
CA GLU A 32 -36.34 102.20 -17.11
C GLU A 32 -36.53 100.80 -16.50
N LYS A 33 -37.77 100.29 -16.47
CA LYS A 33 -38.05 98.91 -16.01
C LYS A 33 -37.45 97.88 -16.97
N ALA A 34 -37.62 98.05 -18.28
CA ALA A 34 -37.06 97.15 -19.28
C ALA A 34 -35.53 97.16 -19.25
N GLN A 35 -34.90 98.31 -18.99
CA GLN A 35 -33.45 98.41 -18.79
C GLN A 35 -33.02 97.65 -17.53
N LYS A 36 -33.70 97.85 -16.39
CA LYS A 36 -33.41 97.13 -15.14
C LYS A 36 -33.61 95.61 -15.27
N ASP A 37 -34.65 95.19 -15.98
CA ASP A 37 -34.93 93.77 -16.22
C ASP A 37 -33.86 93.13 -17.13
N ARG A 38 -33.38 93.86 -18.14
CA ARG A 38 -32.24 93.43 -18.99
C ARG A 38 -30.93 93.36 -18.20
N GLU A 39 -30.63 94.36 -17.38
CA GLU A 39 -29.44 94.36 -16.51
C GLU A 39 -29.49 93.23 -15.48
N LYS A 40 -30.66 92.95 -14.91
CA LYS A 40 -30.86 91.82 -13.99
C LYS A 40 -30.68 90.48 -14.70
N ALA A 41 -31.28 90.30 -15.87
CA ALA A 41 -31.14 89.08 -16.67
C ALA A 41 -29.68 88.84 -17.09
N ALA A 42 -28.94 89.89 -17.45
CA ALA A 42 -27.51 89.80 -17.75
C ALA A 42 -26.69 89.35 -16.53
N ARG A 43 -26.94 89.94 -15.34
CA ARG A 43 -26.27 89.54 -14.09
C ARG A 43 -26.58 88.10 -13.67
N ASP A 44 -27.83 87.67 -13.82
CA ASP A 44 -28.23 86.30 -13.51
C ASP A 44 -27.57 85.31 -14.50
N SER A 45 -27.49 85.65 -15.79
CA SER A 45 -26.78 84.86 -16.80
C SER A 45 -25.28 84.74 -16.51
N GLU A 46 -24.61 85.84 -16.16
CA GLU A 46 -23.20 85.83 -15.78
C GLU A 46 -22.94 84.98 -14.53
N ARG A 47 -23.85 85.04 -13.55
CA ARG A 47 -23.76 84.26 -12.31
C ARG A 47 -23.97 82.77 -12.55
N ASP A 48 -24.88 82.40 -13.45
CA ASP A 48 -25.11 81.01 -13.85
C ASP A 48 -23.94 80.46 -14.68
N GLU A 49 -23.36 81.27 -15.58
CA GLU A 49 -22.12 80.89 -16.27
C GLU A 49 -20.94 80.71 -15.31
N ALA A 50 -20.78 81.60 -14.33
CA ALA A 50 -19.75 81.47 -13.31
C ALA A 50 -19.91 80.19 -12.47
N ARG A 51 -21.14 79.83 -12.08
CA ARG A 51 -21.45 78.57 -11.39
C ARG A 51 -21.12 77.36 -12.23
N ARG A 52 -21.49 77.36 -13.52
CA ARG A 52 -21.18 76.25 -14.45
C ARG A 52 -19.68 76.06 -14.63
N ARG A 53 -18.91 77.15 -14.72
CA ARG A 53 -17.43 77.09 -14.78
C ARG A 53 -16.85 76.50 -13.50
N GLN A 54 -17.33 76.95 -12.34
CA GLN A 54 -16.87 76.47 -11.05
C GLN A 54 -17.20 74.99 -10.82
N ASP A 55 -18.38 74.53 -11.23
CA ASP A 55 -18.78 73.12 -11.17
C ASP A 55 -17.97 72.25 -12.14
N ALA A 56 -17.64 72.77 -13.33
CA ALA A 56 -16.78 72.08 -14.29
C ALA A 56 -15.35 71.91 -13.74
N GLU A 57 -14.76 72.97 -13.18
CA GLU A 57 -13.43 72.91 -12.54
C GLU A 57 -13.41 71.95 -11.35
N ARG A 58 -14.49 71.91 -10.55
CA ARG A 58 -14.61 70.97 -9.42
C ARG A 58 -14.64 69.52 -9.91
N ARG A 59 -15.41 69.23 -10.96
CA ARG A 59 -15.48 67.88 -11.57
C ARG A 59 -14.14 67.44 -12.15
N GLU A 60 -13.43 68.34 -12.81
CA GLU A 60 -12.09 68.06 -13.35
C GLU A 60 -11.10 67.71 -12.24
N ARG A 61 -11.10 68.47 -11.13
CA ARG A 61 -10.28 68.16 -9.95
C ARG A 61 -10.65 66.82 -9.31
N ASP A 62 -11.94 66.52 -9.20
CA ASP A 62 -12.42 65.26 -8.62
C ASP A 62 -12.03 64.05 -9.50
N LEU A 63 -12.12 64.19 -10.82
CA LEU A 63 -11.66 63.18 -11.79
C LEU A 63 -10.15 62.96 -11.72
N ALA A 64 -9.35 64.03 -11.71
CA ALA A 64 -7.90 63.93 -11.56
C ALA A 64 -7.49 63.25 -10.25
N LYS A 65 -8.23 63.50 -9.16
CA LYS A 65 -8.02 62.83 -7.87
C LYS A 65 -8.38 61.35 -7.92
N ALA A 66 -9.48 61.00 -8.60
CA ALA A 66 -9.90 59.62 -8.78
C ALA A 66 -8.88 58.83 -9.62
N GLU A 67 -8.38 59.41 -10.71
CA GLU A 67 -7.32 58.81 -11.53
C GLU A 67 -6.03 58.58 -10.74
N GLN A 68 -5.60 59.55 -9.92
CA GLN A 68 -4.44 59.36 -9.04
C GLN A 68 -4.65 58.27 -7.99
N ASN A 69 -5.86 58.13 -7.45
CA ASN A 69 -6.17 57.06 -6.50
C ASN A 69 -6.12 55.69 -7.17
N ILE A 70 -6.69 55.54 -8.37
CA ILE A 70 -6.65 54.30 -9.15
C ILE A 70 -5.20 53.89 -9.44
N LEU A 71 -4.35 54.85 -9.84
CA LEU A 71 -2.93 54.58 -10.08
C LEU A 71 -2.21 54.10 -8.81
N ARG A 72 -2.45 54.75 -7.66
CA ARG A 72 -1.86 54.35 -6.36
C ARG A 72 -2.34 52.98 -5.89
N GLU A 73 -3.61 52.65 -6.08
CA GLU A 73 -4.16 51.34 -5.75
C GLU A 73 -3.56 50.25 -6.64
N ARG A 74 -3.40 50.53 -7.93
CA ARG A 74 -2.73 49.61 -8.86
C ARG A 74 -1.27 49.37 -8.49
N GLU A 75 -0.50 50.43 -8.18
CA GLU A 75 0.88 50.30 -7.71
C GLU A 75 0.98 49.48 -6.41
N ARG A 76 0.04 49.67 -5.48
CA ARG A 76 -0.01 48.87 -4.24
C ARG A 76 -0.31 47.40 -4.51
N ALA A 77 -1.28 47.12 -5.39
CA ALA A 77 -1.62 45.76 -5.79
C ALA A 77 -0.46 45.06 -6.51
N GLU A 78 0.26 45.77 -7.38
CA GLU A 78 1.46 45.27 -8.05
C GLU A 78 2.58 44.97 -7.03
N GLN A 79 2.79 45.84 -6.03
CA GLN A 79 3.76 45.60 -4.96
C GLN A 79 3.38 44.41 -4.06
N GLU A 80 2.10 44.21 -3.75
CA GLU A 80 1.64 43.05 -3.00
C GLU A 80 1.82 41.75 -3.79
N GLN A 81 1.49 41.75 -5.10
CA GLN A 81 1.72 40.59 -5.95
C GLN A 81 3.20 40.21 -6.03
N VAL A 82 4.11 41.20 -6.15
CA VAL A 82 5.55 40.94 -6.14
C VAL A 82 6.00 40.33 -4.80
N LYS A 83 5.55 40.88 -3.67
CA LYS A 83 5.87 40.35 -2.34
C LYS A 83 5.33 38.95 -2.13
N GLU A 84 4.11 38.66 -2.60
CA GLU A 84 3.51 37.34 -2.48
C GLU A 84 4.21 36.32 -3.38
N ALA A 85 4.58 36.71 -4.60
CA ALA A 85 5.38 35.87 -5.50
C ALA A 85 6.75 35.54 -4.88
N GLU A 86 7.39 36.52 -4.23
CA GLU A 86 8.66 36.32 -3.54
C GLU A 86 8.51 35.42 -2.30
N ARG A 87 7.43 35.56 -1.52
CA ARG A 87 7.10 34.62 -0.42
C ARG A 87 6.90 33.20 -0.93
N ARG A 88 6.09 33.01 -1.98
CA ARG A 88 5.84 31.69 -2.58
C ARG A 88 7.13 31.08 -3.13
N LYS A 89 8.00 31.89 -3.72
CA LYS A 89 9.33 31.45 -4.17
C LYS A 89 10.19 30.98 -2.99
N ASN A 90 10.25 31.77 -1.90
CA ASN A 90 11.03 31.43 -0.72
C ASN A 90 10.49 30.18 0.00
N GLU A 91 9.18 30.00 0.06
CA GLU A 91 8.55 28.78 0.59
C GLU A 91 8.87 27.55 -0.25
N ARG A 92 8.81 27.66 -1.58
CA ARG A 92 9.23 26.58 -2.49
C ARG A 92 10.70 26.23 -2.33
N GLU A 93 11.58 27.22 -2.20
CA GLU A 93 13.00 26.97 -1.94
C GLU A 93 13.24 26.30 -0.58
N ARG A 94 12.49 26.70 0.46
CA ARG A 94 12.57 26.06 1.78
C ARG A 94 12.07 24.62 1.75
N ALA A 95 10.91 24.38 1.14
CA ALA A 95 10.35 23.03 0.97
C ALA A 95 11.30 22.12 0.17
N ALA A 96 11.92 22.64 -0.90
CA ALA A 96 12.91 21.90 -1.67
C ALA A 96 14.16 21.55 -0.85
N ARG A 97 14.65 22.46 0.01
CA ARG A 97 15.77 22.19 0.91
C ARG A 97 15.43 21.14 1.97
N ASP A 98 14.22 21.17 2.52
CA ASP A 98 13.78 20.20 3.52
C ASP A 98 13.57 18.82 2.89
N ALA A 99 12.97 18.74 1.70
CA ALA A 99 12.85 17.51 0.92
C ALA A 99 14.23 16.92 0.55
N ALA A 100 15.20 17.77 0.16
CA ALA A 100 16.56 17.31 -0.12
C ALA A 100 17.27 16.75 1.13
N ARG A 101 17.03 17.34 2.32
CA ARG A 101 17.56 16.83 3.59
C ARG A 101 16.95 15.49 3.97
N GLU A 102 15.65 15.33 3.74
CA GLU A 102 14.92 14.08 3.99
C GLU A 102 15.37 12.97 3.06
N ALA A 103 15.45 13.25 1.74
CA ALA A 103 16.02 12.32 0.77
C ALA A 103 17.46 11.92 1.12
N GLY A 104 18.28 12.87 1.59
CA GLY A 104 19.62 12.58 2.08
C GLY A 104 19.67 11.72 3.35
N ARG A 105 18.67 11.81 4.24
CA ARG A 105 18.55 10.90 5.40
C ARG A 105 18.12 9.51 4.95
N ALA A 106 17.12 9.43 4.08
CA ALA A 106 16.65 8.15 3.52
C ALA A 106 17.77 7.40 2.79
N LEU A 107 18.59 8.11 2.00
CA LEU A 107 19.75 7.51 1.31
C LEU A 107 20.78 6.96 2.32
N ARG A 108 21.07 7.69 3.40
CA ARG A 108 22.00 7.21 4.44
C ARG A 108 21.48 6.00 5.20
N GLU A 109 20.18 5.97 5.51
CA GLU A 109 19.56 4.79 6.13
C GLU A 109 19.53 3.60 5.17
N ALA A 110 19.26 3.81 3.88
CA ALA A 110 19.35 2.78 2.85
C ALA A 110 20.78 2.24 2.70
N GLU A 111 21.79 3.10 2.67
CA GLU A 111 23.20 2.68 2.66
C GLU A 111 23.59 1.92 3.93
N LYS A 112 23.09 2.34 5.09
CA LYS A 112 23.31 1.66 6.38
C LYS A 112 22.63 0.29 6.40
N ALA A 113 21.41 0.17 5.89
CA ALA A 113 20.69 -1.09 5.74
C ALA A 113 21.39 -2.02 4.75
N GLN A 114 21.87 -1.51 3.61
CA GLN A 114 22.68 -2.27 2.66
C GLN A 114 23.99 -2.76 3.28
N ARG A 115 24.69 -1.94 4.07
CA ARG A 115 25.88 -2.35 4.82
C ARG A 115 25.57 -3.40 5.87
N ALA A 116 24.45 -3.26 6.59
CA ALA A 116 23.99 -4.26 7.57
C ALA A 116 23.66 -5.59 6.88
N ALA A 117 22.97 -5.56 5.73
CA ALA A 117 22.70 -6.75 4.92
C ALA A 117 23.97 -7.40 4.39
N ALA A 118 24.94 -6.62 3.91
CA ALA A 118 26.24 -7.14 3.47
C ALA A 118 27.05 -7.77 4.63
N LEU A 119 27.00 -7.17 5.82
CA LEU A 119 27.58 -7.75 7.05
C LEU A 119 26.87 -9.04 7.47
N ALA A 120 25.54 -9.09 7.37
CA ALA A 120 24.75 -10.30 7.63
C ALA A 120 25.09 -11.41 6.63
N GLN A 121 25.21 -11.08 5.33
CA GLN A 121 25.67 -12.02 4.30
C GLN A 121 27.10 -12.52 4.57
N GLN A 122 28.02 -11.66 5.01
CA GLN A 122 29.36 -12.10 5.41
C GLN A 122 29.34 -13.00 6.66
N ARG A 123 28.48 -12.72 7.64
CA ARG A 123 28.31 -13.58 8.82
C ARG A 123 27.75 -14.94 8.43
N ALA A 124 26.69 -14.97 7.64
CA ALA A 124 26.11 -16.20 7.10
C ALA A 124 27.12 -16.98 6.25
N ALA A 125 27.97 -16.32 5.46
CA ALA A 125 29.04 -16.96 4.70
C ALA A 125 30.12 -17.58 5.62
N ARG A 126 30.51 -16.88 6.70
CA ARG A 126 31.45 -17.41 7.71
C ARG A 126 30.85 -18.54 8.51
N GLU A 127 29.58 -18.47 8.86
CA GLU A 127 28.83 -19.54 9.51
C GLU A 127 28.72 -20.76 8.60
N ALA A 128 28.43 -20.57 7.31
CA ALA A 128 28.44 -21.64 6.32
C ALA A 128 29.84 -22.25 6.14
N GLU A 129 30.91 -21.44 6.16
CA GLU A 129 32.29 -21.94 6.11
C GLU A 129 32.66 -22.69 7.41
N ASN A 130 32.26 -22.20 8.57
CA ASN A 130 32.47 -22.88 9.86
C ASN A 130 31.67 -24.18 9.92
N ALA A 131 30.43 -24.21 9.44
CA ALA A 131 29.61 -25.40 9.32
C ALA A 131 30.24 -26.41 8.36
N ARG A 132 30.84 -25.97 7.23
CA ARG A 132 31.63 -26.82 6.33
C ARG A 132 32.87 -27.39 7.03
N ARG A 133 33.60 -26.58 7.80
CA ARG A 133 34.76 -27.04 8.58
C ARG A 133 34.34 -27.99 9.70
N GLN A 134 33.19 -27.78 10.33
CA GLN A 134 32.63 -28.64 11.37
C GLN A 134 32.12 -29.96 10.78
N ALA A 135 31.50 -29.93 9.60
CA ALA A 135 31.14 -31.12 8.84
C ALA A 135 32.39 -31.91 8.40
N GLN A 136 33.44 -31.24 7.90
CA GLN A 136 34.73 -31.87 7.60
C GLN A 136 35.42 -32.44 8.84
N ARG A 137 35.30 -31.78 10.00
CA ARG A 137 35.79 -32.30 11.28
C ARG A 137 34.95 -33.47 11.77
N ALA A 138 33.64 -33.47 11.59
CA ALA A 138 32.76 -34.59 11.91
C ALA A 138 32.99 -35.80 10.95
N GLU A 139 33.37 -35.55 9.70
CA GLU A 139 33.85 -36.57 8.76
C GLU A 139 35.23 -37.12 9.17
N GLN A 140 36.08 -36.32 9.81
CA GLN A 140 37.38 -36.75 10.36
C GLN A 140 37.25 -37.46 11.72
N ASP A 141 36.34 -37.01 12.57
CA ASP A 141 35.98 -37.59 13.87
C ASP A 141 34.84 -38.60 13.70
N GLY A 142 35.07 -39.61 12.85
CA GLY A 142 34.40 -40.91 12.95
C GLY A 142 32.87 -40.92 13.09
N ALA A 143 32.13 -40.04 12.41
CA ALA A 143 30.73 -40.29 12.15
C ALA A 143 30.59 -41.59 11.33
N PRO A 144 29.66 -42.51 11.66
CA PRO A 144 29.46 -43.72 10.86
C PRO A 144 29.23 -43.31 9.40
N PRO A 145 29.82 -44.02 8.42
CA PRO A 145 29.74 -43.63 7.03
C PRO A 145 28.27 -43.51 6.63
N VAL A 146 27.84 -42.28 6.35
CA VAL A 146 26.54 -42.01 5.74
C VAL A 146 26.57 -42.74 4.41
N GLN A 147 25.84 -43.86 4.32
CA GLN A 147 25.75 -44.58 3.06
C GLN A 147 25.20 -43.59 2.02
N PRO A 148 25.84 -43.45 0.85
CA PRO A 148 25.34 -42.54 -0.18
C PRO A 148 23.89 -42.94 -0.48
N THR A 149 22.97 -42.01 -0.20
CA THR A 149 21.55 -42.23 -0.43
C THR A 149 21.35 -42.60 -1.89
N ASP A 150 20.79 -43.78 -2.14
CA ASP A 150 20.45 -44.23 -3.49
C ASP A 150 19.28 -43.39 -4.03
N LEU A 151 19.61 -42.27 -4.68
CA LEU A 151 18.64 -41.33 -5.24
C LEU A 151 17.74 -41.98 -6.31
N SER A 152 18.10 -43.14 -6.85
CA SER A 152 17.28 -43.85 -7.85
C SER A 152 15.98 -44.40 -7.26
N ARG A 153 15.88 -44.50 -5.93
CA ARG A 153 14.67 -44.93 -5.22
C ARG A 153 13.71 -43.78 -4.92
N LEU A 154 14.14 -42.53 -5.15
CA LEU A 154 13.32 -41.35 -4.92
C LEU A 154 12.45 -41.07 -6.16
N PRO A 155 11.25 -40.48 -5.97
CA PRO A 155 10.50 -39.86 -7.07
C PRO A 155 11.39 -38.89 -7.86
N ALA A 156 11.19 -38.80 -9.18
CA ALA A 156 12.11 -38.06 -10.08
C ALA A 156 12.21 -36.56 -9.73
N ASP A 157 11.08 -35.96 -9.35
CA ASP A 157 10.95 -34.58 -8.87
C ASP A 157 11.67 -34.34 -7.54
N VAL A 158 11.78 -35.34 -6.67
CA VAL A 158 12.61 -35.27 -5.47
C VAL A 158 14.07 -35.48 -5.83
N ALA A 159 14.39 -36.52 -6.60
CA ALA A 159 15.75 -36.91 -6.95
C ALA A 159 16.52 -35.76 -7.62
N VAL A 160 15.87 -34.97 -8.49
CA VAL A 160 16.51 -33.83 -9.17
C VAL A 160 17.00 -32.75 -8.20
N LEU A 161 16.32 -32.55 -7.06
CA LEU A 161 16.68 -31.55 -6.04
C LEU A 161 17.93 -31.94 -5.25
N TRP A 162 18.20 -33.25 -5.16
CA TRP A 162 19.31 -33.82 -4.41
C TRP A 162 20.52 -34.15 -5.29
N ARG A 163 20.45 -33.88 -6.60
CA ARG A 163 21.60 -34.03 -7.50
C ARG A 163 22.68 -33.05 -7.09
N THR A 164 23.77 -33.57 -6.55
CA THR A 164 24.96 -32.77 -6.27
C THR A 164 25.53 -32.26 -7.60
N PRO A 165 25.93 -30.98 -7.72
CA PRO A 165 26.63 -30.51 -8.90
C PRO A 165 27.85 -31.41 -9.14
N GLU A 166 27.96 -32.02 -10.33
CA GLU A 166 29.15 -32.80 -10.66
C GLU A 166 30.37 -31.88 -10.52
N PRO A 167 31.43 -32.29 -9.80
CA PRO A 167 32.67 -31.53 -9.74
C PRO A 167 33.16 -31.30 -11.17
N ALA A 168 33.38 -30.04 -11.53
CA ALA A 168 33.71 -29.63 -12.90
C ALA A 168 34.80 -30.53 -13.50
N ARG A 169 34.40 -31.46 -14.37
CA ARG A 169 35.37 -32.24 -15.17
C ARG A 169 36.19 -31.26 -15.99
N ARG A 170 37.50 -31.50 -16.10
CA ARG A 170 38.40 -30.73 -16.99
C ARG A 170 37.84 -30.76 -18.42
N GLY A 171 37.26 -29.65 -18.85
CA GLY A 171 36.58 -29.46 -20.13
C GLY A 171 35.93 -28.07 -20.22
N PRO A 172 35.37 -27.68 -21.37
CA PRO A 172 34.62 -26.43 -21.50
C PRO A 172 33.48 -26.42 -20.45
N ARG A 173 33.28 -25.27 -19.78
CA ARG A 173 32.25 -25.13 -18.73
C ARG A 173 30.89 -25.67 -19.24
N PRO A 174 30.14 -26.44 -18.43
CA PRO A 174 28.77 -26.78 -18.77
C PRO A 174 28.00 -25.49 -19.06
N GLY A 175 27.36 -25.40 -20.24
CA GLY A 175 26.69 -24.18 -20.66
C GLY A 175 25.44 -23.82 -19.83
N LEU A 176 24.94 -24.74 -19.01
CA LEU A 176 23.71 -24.60 -18.22
C LEU A 176 23.79 -25.47 -16.95
N THR A 177 23.26 -24.97 -15.83
CA THR A 177 23.17 -25.63 -14.52
C THR A 177 21.71 -25.71 -14.06
N LEU A 178 21.39 -26.60 -13.10
CA LEU A 178 20.02 -26.72 -12.56
C LEU A 178 19.59 -25.43 -11.86
N GLU A 179 20.53 -24.76 -11.19
CA GLU A 179 20.31 -23.46 -10.55
C GLU A 179 19.93 -22.38 -11.56
N GLN A 180 20.63 -22.31 -12.71
CA GLN A 180 20.30 -21.37 -13.78
C GLN A 180 18.93 -21.65 -14.42
N ILE A 181 18.57 -22.93 -14.56
CA ILE A 181 17.25 -23.32 -15.07
C ILE A 181 16.15 -22.85 -14.10
N ALA A 182 16.34 -23.11 -12.81
CA ALA A 182 15.40 -22.72 -11.77
C ALA A 182 15.26 -21.19 -11.66
N ASP A 183 16.38 -20.44 -11.66
CA ASP A 183 16.36 -18.96 -11.65
C ASP A 183 15.57 -18.37 -12.81
N ALA A 184 15.80 -18.86 -14.03
CA ALA A 184 15.10 -18.38 -15.22
C ALA A 184 13.60 -18.72 -15.17
N ALA A 185 13.25 -19.90 -14.67
CA ALA A 185 11.86 -20.32 -14.54
C ALA A 185 11.12 -19.52 -13.45
N ILE A 186 11.78 -19.20 -12.32
CA ILE A 186 11.26 -18.30 -11.28
C ILE A 186 11.02 -16.91 -11.87
N ALA A 187 12.00 -16.32 -12.55
CA ALA A 187 11.85 -15.00 -13.16
C ALA A 187 10.70 -14.94 -14.18
N LEU A 188 10.51 -16.00 -14.96
CA LEU A 188 9.38 -16.12 -15.89
C LEU A 188 8.04 -16.23 -15.14
N ALA A 189 7.97 -17.01 -14.07
CA ALA A 189 6.76 -17.18 -13.26
C ALA A 189 6.39 -15.91 -12.48
N ASP A 190 7.38 -15.17 -11.98
CA ASP A 190 7.19 -13.89 -11.30
C ASP A 190 6.65 -12.82 -12.26
N ALA A 191 7.09 -12.84 -13.52
CA ALA A 191 6.73 -11.84 -14.52
C ALA A 191 5.41 -12.14 -15.26
N GLU A 192 5.18 -13.41 -15.62
CA GLU A 192 4.10 -13.82 -16.52
C GLU A 192 3.14 -14.85 -15.87
N GLY A 193 3.37 -15.23 -14.62
CA GLY A 193 2.60 -16.25 -13.91
C GLY A 193 3.02 -17.69 -14.25
N ILE A 194 2.53 -18.65 -13.46
CA ILE A 194 2.95 -20.06 -13.59
C ILE A 194 2.54 -20.73 -14.90
N GLY A 195 1.46 -20.23 -15.51
CA GLY A 195 0.96 -20.71 -16.80
C GLY A 195 1.96 -20.49 -17.94
N ALA A 196 2.78 -19.44 -17.86
CA ALA A 196 3.79 -19.11 -18.87
C ALA A 196 4.99 -20.05 -18.85
N VAL A 197 5.24 -20.74 -17.72
CA VAL A 197 6.36 -21.67 -17.56
C VAL A 197 6.07 -22.96 -18.34
N SER A 198 6.48 -22.96 -19.60
CA SER A 198 6.53 -24.12 -20.48
C SER A 198 7.97 -24.48 -20.84
N MET A 199 8.24 -25.75 -21.14
CA MET A 199 9.60 -26.20 -21.51
C MET A 199 10.17 -25.43 -22.71
N ALA A 200 9.32 -25.08 -23.68
CA ALA A 200 9.74 -24.32 -24.85
C ALA A 200 10.06 -22.86 -24.51
N ARG A 201 9.19 -22.19 -23.74
CA ARG A 201 9.38 -20.79 -23.31
C ARG A 201 10.60 -20.64 -22.39
N LEU A 202 10.79 -21.60 -21.48
CA LEU A 202 11.96 -21.64 -20.60
C LEU A 202 13.25 -21.82 -21.40
N ALA A 203 13.27 -22.76 -22.36
CA ALA A 203 14.44 -22.95 -23.21
C ALA A 203 14.77 -21.70 -24.05
N GLU A 204 13.74 -21.06 -24.63
CA GLU A 204 13.87 -19.78 -25.35
C GLU A 204 14.48 -18.69 -24.46
N SER A 205 13.97 -18.52 -23.23
CA SER A 205 14.48 -17.52 -22.28
C SER A 205 15.96 -17.72 -21.92
N LEU A 206 16.41 -18.97 -21.93
CA LEU A 206 17.80 -19.35 -21.65
C LEU A 206 18.69 -19.31 -22.90
N GLY A 207 18.13 -19.10 -24.10
CA GLY A 207 18.87 -19.17 -25.37
C GLY A 207 19.24 -20.60 -25.80
N PHE A 208 18.53 -21.61 -25.32
CA PHE A 208 18.73 -23.02 -25.65
C PHE A 208 17.54 -23.61 -26.41
N THR A 209 17.76 -24.77 -27.04
CA THR A 209 16.65 -25.55 -27.60
C THR A 209 15.96 -26.37 -26.51
N THR A 210 14.66 -26.63 -26.67
CA THR A 210 13.89 -27.49 -25.73
C THR A 210 14.56 -28.85 -25.54
N MET A 211 15.11 -29.44 -26.61
CA MET A 211 15.86 -30.70 -26.56
C MET A 211 17.12 -30.62 -25.67
N SER A 212 17.79 -29.46 -25.64
CA SER A 212 18.96 -29.27 -24.79
C SER A 212 18.60 -29.15 -23.31
N LEU A 213 17.41 -28.60 -23.01
CA LEU A 213 16.90 -28.47 -21.65
C LEU A 213 16.56 -29.84 -21.03
N TYR A 214 15.99 -30.76 -21.83
CA TYR A 214 15.67 -32.12 -21.39
C TYR A 214 16.87 -32.95 -20.92
N ARG A 215 18.10 -32.54 -21.23
CA ARG A 215 19.32 -33.17 -20.70
C ARG A 215 19.51 -32.92 -19.20
N TYR A 216 18.94 -31.85 -18.68
CA TYR A 216 19.09 -31.43 -17.28
C TYR A 216 17.87 -31.80 -16.44
N VAL A 217 16.68 -31.60 -17.00
CA VAL A 217 15.38 -31.81 -16.35
C VAL A 217 14.49 -32.66 -17.26
N ALA A 218 13.98 -33.77 -16.77
CA ALA A 218 13.23 -34.74 -17.59
C ALA A 218 11.78 -34.31 -17.84
N SER A 219 11.21 -33.45 -16.98
CA SER A 219 9.81 -33.06 -17.05
C SER A 219 9.59 -31.62 -16.57
N LYS A 220 8.39 -31.08 -16.84
CA LYS A 220 7.94 -29.82 -16.23
C LYS A 220 7.88 -29.93 -14.72
N ASP A 221 7.47 -31.08 -14.17
CA ASP A 221 7.36 -31.28 -12.72
C ASP A 221 8.72 -31.18 -12.01
N GLU A 222 9.80 -31.67 -12.62
CA GLU A 222 11.16 -31.47 -12.11
C GLU A 222 11.55 -29.98 -12.08
N VAL A 223 11.14 -29.20 -13.08
CA VAL A 223 11.34 -27.74 -13.09
C VAL A 223 10.54 -27.07 -11.97
N LEU A 224 9.27 -27.45 -11.79
CA LEU A 224 8.42 -26.90 -10.74
C LEU A 224 8.96 -27.22 -9.33
N ALA A 225 9.48 -28.43 -9.13
CA ALA A 225 10.14 -28.82 -7.90
C ALA A 225 11.39 -27.95 -7.63
N LEU A 226 12.25 -27.79 -8.65
CA LEU A 226 13.47 -26.96 -8.55
C LEU A 226 13.14 -25.50 -8.25
N MET A 227 12.13 -24.94 -8.92
CA MET A 227 11.64 -23.59 -8.67
C MET A 227 11.17 -23.43 -7.23
N THR A 228 10.34 -24.36 -6.74
CA THR A 228 9.71 -24.26 -5.41
C THR A 228 10.75 -24.32 -4.29
N ASP A 229 11.69 -25.28 -4.35
CA ASP A 229 12.74 -25.39 -3.33
C ASP A 229 13.71 -24.20 -3.39
N ARG A 230 14.04 -23.73 -4.60
CA ARG A 230 14.96 -22.60 -4.78
C ARG A 230 14.35 -21.27 -4.33
N ALA A 231 13.10 -20.99 -4.70
CA ALA A 231 12.38 -19.79 -4.30
C ALA A 231 12.19 -19.74 -2.78
N GLY A 232 11.90 -20.88 -2.14
CA GLY A 232 11.77 -20.98 -0.69
C GLY A 232 13.03 -20.61 0.09
N GLY A 233 14.21 -20.81 -0.52
CA GLY A 233 15.49 -20.46 0.06
C GLY A 233 15.81 -21.21 1.35
N ARG A 234 17.05 -21.08 1.82
CA ARG A 234 17.48 -21.73 3.06
C ARG A 234 16.84 -21.05 4.26
N ALA A 235 16.36 -21.84 5.21
CA ALA A 235 15.87 -21.32 6.47
C ALA A 235 16.97 -20.56 7.23
N PRO A 236 16.64 -19.41 7.84
CA PRO A 236 17.55 -18.71 8.72
C PRO A 236 17.82 -19.54 9.98
N SER A 237 19.01 -19.40 10.55
CA SER A 237 19.29 -20.03 11.85
C SER A 237 18.55 -19.26 12.94
N VAL A 238 17.68 -19.95 13.67
CA VAL A 238 16.93 -19.41 14.81
C VAL A 238 17.31 -20.22 16.03
N GLY A 239 18.11 -19.63 16.92
CA GLY A 239 18.54 -20.29 18.15
C GLY A 239 17.76 -19.84 19.39
N PRO A 240 18.12 -20.39 20.57
CA PRO A 240 17.47 -20.05 21.84
C PRO A 240 17.60 -18.57 22.24
N GLU A 241 18.54 -17.82 21.65
CA GLU A 241 18.72 -16.38 21.89
C GLU A 241 17.54 -15.52 21.46
N VAL A 242 16.67 -16.04 20.59
CA VAL A 242 15.46 -15.36 20.11
C VAL A 242 14.35 -15.36 21.17
N GLY A 243 14.35 -16.34 22.08
CA GLY A 243 13.36 -16.47 23.14
C GLY A 243 12.79 -17.88 23.26
N ASP A 244 11.57 -17.96 23.79
CA ASP A 244 10.85 -19.23 23.94
C ASP A 244 10.45 -19.84 22.60
N TRP A 245 9.81 -21.01 22.65
CA TRP A 245 9.39 -21.73 21.45
C TRP A 245 8.44 -20.88 20.58
N ARG A 246 7.61 -20.05 21.21
CA ARG A 246 6.63 -19.22 20.54
C ARG A 246 7.30 -18.11 19.76
N ALA A 247 8.18 -17.34 20.41
CA ALA A 247 8.95 -16.28 19.75
C ALA A 247 9.77 -16.80 18.55
N ARG A 248 10.34 -18.00 18.68
CA ARG A 248 11.07 -18.66 17.58
C ARG A 248 10.17 -19.02 16.40
N LEU A 249 9.00 -19.62 16.65
CA LEU A 249 8.05 -19.94 15.58
C LEU A 249 7.45 -18.70 14.94
N GLU A 250 7.09 -17.67 15.72
CA GLU A 250 6.59 -16.39 15.21
C GLU A 250 7.62 -15.73 14.29
N LEU A 251 8.91 -15.74 14.67
CA LEU A 251 9.99 -15.24 13.82
C LEU A 251 10.13 -16.06 12.52
N LEU A 252 10.09 -17.39 12.59
CA LEU A 252 10.18 -18.24 11.40
C LEU A 252 9.00 -18.01 10.45
N VAL A 253 7.78 -17.86 10.98
CA VAL A 253 6.61 -17.50 10.16
C VAL A 253 6.81 -16.14 9.52
N ALA A 254 7.19 -15.12 10.29
CA ALA A 254 7.42 -13.77 9.78
C ALA A 254 8.50 -13.74 8.68
N LEU A 255 9.59 -14.51 8.83
CA LEU A 255 10.67 -14.59 7.84
C LEU A 255 10.27 -15.31 6.55
N SER A 256 9.29 -16.22 6.62
CA SER A 256 8.79 -16.93 5.45
C SER A 256 7.80 -16.10 4.61
N GLN A 257 7.05 -15.18 5.22
CA GLN A 257 6.00 -14.43 4.55
C GLN A 257 6.51 -13.57 3.37
N PRO A 258 7.62 -12.81 3.47
CA PRO A 258 8.18 -12.09 2.32
C PRO A 258 8.54 -13.00 1.15
N VAL A 259 9.03 -14.21 1.43
CA VAL A 259 9.39 -15.20 0.40
C VAL A 259 8.14 -15.69 -0.33
N LEU A 260 7.11 -16.07 0.42
CA LEU A 260 5.84 -16.53 -0.13
C LEU A 260 5.14 -15.43 -0.95
N ARG A 261 5.19 -14.18 -0.48
CA ARG A 261 4.62 -13.02 -1.19
C ARG A 261 5.37 -12.64 -2.45
N ALA A 262 6.70 -12.79 -2.46
CA ALA A 262 7.51 -12.54 -3.66
C ALA A 262 7.19 -13.51 -4.80
N HIS A 263 6.71 -14.71 -4.48
CA HIS A 263 6.46 -15.79 -5.44
C HIS A 263 5.03 -16.38 -5.34
N PRO A 264 3.97 -15.61 -5.66
CA PRO A 264 2.57 -16.06 -5.50
C PRO A 264 2.22 -17.34 -6.27
N TRP A 265 2.94 -17.64 -7.36
CA TRP A 265 2.78 -18.88 -8.14
C TRP A 265 3.12 -20.15 -7.34
N MET A 266 3.85 -20.06 -6.23
CA MET A 266 4.14 -21.19 -5.34
C MET A 266 2.85 -21.83 -4.80
N ALA A 267 1.78 -21.03 -4.66
CA ALA A 267 0.48 -21.50 -4.21
C ALA A 267 -0.17 -22.55 -5.13
N GLN A 268 0.11 -22.44 -6.43
CA GLN A 268 -0.49 -23.27 -7.50
C GLN A 268 0.34 -24.52 -7.81
N THR A 269 1.62 -24.51 -7.45
CA THR A 269 2.59 -25.58 -7.72
C THR A 269 2.75 -26.55 -6.58
N THR A 270 2.44 -26.10 -5.36
CA THR A 270 2.64 -26.89 -4.17
C THR A 270 1.50 -27.90 -3.96
N SER A 271 1.78 -29.18 -4.19
CA SER A 271 0.86 -30.31 -3.93
C SER A 271 0.90 -30.76 -2.46
N VAL A 272 -0.12 -31.53 -2.03
CA VAL A 272 -0.35 -32.07 -0.67
C VAL A 272 0.83 -32.91 -0.15
N LEU A 273 1.64 -33.48 -1.04
CA LEU A 273 2.94 -34.08 -0.72
C LEU A 273 4.02 -33.15 -1.26
N HIS A 274 4.39 -32.15 -0.46
CA HIS A 274 5.48 -31.23 -0.77
C HIS A 274 6.74 -32.01 -1.16
N THR A 275 7.33 -31.71 -2.32
CA THR A 275 8.60 -32.29 -2.73
C THR A 275 9.66 -31.93 -1.68
N LEU A 276 10.26 -32.94 -1.03
CA LEU A 276 11.25 -32.76 0.03
C LEU A 276 12.59 -32.33 -0.57
N GLY A 277 12.73 -31.04 -0.85
CA GLY A 277 13.98 -30.44 -1.30
C GLY A 277 14.92 -30.04 -0.15
N PRO A 278 16.21 -29.79 -0.45
CA PRO A 278 17.20 -29.38 0.54
C PRO A 278 16.80 -28.14 1.35
N ASN A 279 16.27 -27.10 0.69
CA ASN A 279 15.87 -25.88 1.39
C ASN A 279 14.61 -26.14 2.24
N ARG A 280 13.65 -26.90 1.73
CA ARG A 280 12.45 -27.27 2.52
C ARG A 280 12.81 -28.04 3.78
N LEU A 281 13.76 -28.97 3.73
CA LEU A 281 14.22 -29.68 4.93
C LEU A 281 14.83 -28.72 5.95
N THR A 282 15.54 -27.67 5.53
CA THR A 282 16.09 -26.69 6.48
C THR A 282 14.99 -25.91 7.22
N TRP A 283 13.87 -25.61 6.55
CA TRP A 283 12.71 -24.98 7.20
C TRP A 283 12.02 -25.91 8.17
N MET A 284 11.81 -27.17 7.78
CA MET A 284 11.21 -28.18 8.65
C MET A 284 12.08 -28.42 9.91
N GLU A 285 13.39 -28.55 9.73
CA GLU A 285 14.35 -28.66 10.83
C GLU A 285 14.30 -27.44 11.76
N ALA A 286 14.33 -26.22 11.21
CA ALA A 286 14.29 -24.99 12.02
C ALA A 286 12.99 -24.88 12.85
N MET A 287 11.85 -25.24 12.27
CA MET A 287 10.56 -25.22 12.98
C MET A 287 10.47 -26.32 14.05
N LEU A 288 11.03 -27.51 13.80
CA LEU A 288 11.10 -28.57 14.81
C LEU A 288 12.06 -28.20 15.95
N ALA A 289 13.23 -27.64 15.63
CA ALA A 289 14.20 -27.17 16.62
C ALA A 289 13.67 -26.01 17.48
N ALA A 290 12.75 -25.21 16.95
CA ALA A 290 12.03 -24.20 17.75
C ALA A 290 11.18 -24.82 18.87
N LEU A 291 10.81 -26.10 18.76
CA LEU A 291 10.03 -26.86 19.74
C LEU A 291 10.90 -27.83 20.56
N ASP A 292 12.23 -27.73 20.53
CA ASP A 292 13.10 -28.75 21.15
C ASP A 292 12.96 -28.82 22.68
N ASP A 293 12.75 -27.68 23.32
CA ASP A 293 12.64 -27.49 24.77
C ASP A 293 11.21 -27.58 25.31
N VAL A 294 10.24 -28.01 24.49
CA VAL A 294 8.85 -28.22 24.95
C VAL A 294 8.55 -29.69 25.24
N PRO A 295 7.70 -29.99 26.25
CA PRO A 295 7.37 -31.36 26.67
C PRO A 295 6.38 -32.06 25.73
N LEU A 296 6.53 -31.91 24.42
CA LEU A 296 5.76 -32.62 23.40
C LEU A 296 6.55 -33.82 22.87
N THR A 297 5.85 -34.86 22.45
CA THR A 297 6.46 -35.97 21.71
C THR A 297 6.92 -35.52 20.32
N GLU A 298 7.90 -36.22 19.74
CA GLU A 298 8.40 -35.91 18.38
C GLU A 298 7.29 -35.98 17.32
N ALA A 299 6.32 -36.88 17.50
CA ALA A 299 5.15 -36.97 16.64
C ALA A 299 4.26 -35.72 16.76
N GLU A 300 4.02 -35.22 17.98
CA GLU A 300 3.23 -34.00 18.21
C GLU A 300 3.94 -32.76 17.66
N LYS A 301 5.27 -32.64 17.84
CA LYS A 301 6.06 -31.55 17.25
C LYS A 301 5.92 -31.53 15.73
N LEU A 302 6.05 -32.69 15.08
CA LEU A 302 5.90 -32.81 13.62
C LEU A 302 4.48 -32.44 13.16
N LEU A 303 3.45 -32.89 13.87
CA LEU A 303 2.06 -32.55 13.55
C LEU A 303 1.76 -31.05 13.73
N ALA A 304 2.31 -30.43 14.78
CA ALA A 304 2.18 -29.00 15.02
C ALA A 304 2.84 -28.15 13.92
N VAL A 305 4.10 -28.48 13.58
CA VAL A 305 4.83 -27.82 12.48
C VAL A 305 4.15 -28.04 11.13
N GLY A 306 3.62 -29.24 10.90
CA GLY A 306 2.84 -29.57 9.71
C GLY A 306 1.59 -28.71 9.59
N ALA A 307 0.79 -28.59 10.65
CA ALA A 307 -0.43 -27.79 10.68
C ALA A 307 -0.14 -26.30 10.42
N LEU A 308 0.92 -25.76 11.05
CA LEU A 308 1.36 -24.38 10.83
C LEU A 308 1.79 -24.15 9.37
N SER A 309 2.63 -25.04 8.84
CA SER A 309 3.11 -24.97 7.45
C SER A 309 1.97 -25.06 6.43
N SER A 310 0.97 -25.91 6.69
CA SER A 310 -0.22 -26.02 5.84
C SER A 310 -1.06 -24.75 5.87
N HIS A 311 -1.24 -24.16 7.05
CA HIS A 311 -1.99 -22.90 7.17
C HIS A 311 -1.35 -21.76 6.39
N MET A 312 -0.03 -21.59 6.51
CA MET A 312 0.72 -20.57 5.76
C MET A 312 0.57 -20.73 4.25
N LEU A 313 0.49 -21.98 3.77
CA LEU A 313 0.28 -22.26 2.36
C LEU A 313 -1.15 -21.96 1.91
N GLU A 314 -2.16 -22.26 2.74
CA GLU A 314 -3.54 -21.89 2.44
C GLU A 314 -3.73 -20.37 2.41
N GLU A 315 -3.07 -19.65 3.32
CA GLU A 315 -3.05 -18.19 3.33
C GLU A 315 -2.44 -17.65 2.03
N LEU A 316 -1.31 -18.22 1.58
CA LEU A 316 -0.73 -17.87 0.29
C LEU A 316 -1.68 -18.18 -0.88
N ARG A 317 -2.40 -19.30 -0.85
CA ARG A 317 -3.39 -19.65 -1.90
C ARG A 317 -4.54 -18.67 -1.95
N LEU A 318 -5.03 -18.25 -0.79
CA LEU A 318 -6.07 -17.24 -0.70
C LEU A 318 -5.56 -15.92 -1.30
N VAL A 319 -4.38 -15.46 -0.88
CA VAL A 319 -3.75 -14.24 -1.44
C VAL A 319 -3.54 -14.36 -2.95
N ALA A 320 -2.95 -15.46 -3.44
CA ALA A 320 -2.71 -15.66 -4.86
C ALA A 320 -4.01 -15.72 -5.68
N ALA A 321 -5.07 -16.36 -5.16
CA ALA A 321 -6.38 -16.38 -5.81
C ALA A 321 -7.03 -14.99 -5.84
N MET A 322 -6.75 -14.16 -4.83
CA MET A 322 -7.20 -12.76 -4.78
C MET A 322 -6.37 -11.88 -5.74
N THR A 323 -5.05 -12.06 -5.82
CA THR A 323 -4.16 -11.31 -6.73
C THR A 323 -4.43 -11.64 -8.20
N GLU A 324 -4.67 -12.90 -8.56
CA GLU A 324 -5.07 -13.31 -9.91
C GLU A 324 -6.44 -12.72 -10.30
N ARG A 325 -7.31 -12.48 -9.30
CA ARG A 325 -8.61 -11.81 -9.44
C ARG A 325 -8.55 -10.30 -9.20
N ALA A 326 -7.39 -9.72 -8.92
CA ALA A 326 -7.29 -8.34 -8.42
C ALA A 326 -7.45 -7.28 -9.53
N ARG A 327 -8.72 -7.07 -9.88
CA ARG A 327 -9.35 -5.75 -10.03
C ARG A 327 -10.66 -5.61 -9.23
N ALA A 328 -10.97 -6.52 -8.28
CA ALA A 328 -12.17 -6.42 -7.47
C ALA A 328 -12.00 -7.21 -6.15
N THR A 329 -11.72 -6.55 -5.02
CA THR A 329 -11.49 -7.30 -3.76
C THR A 329 -12.29 -6.79 -2.55
N THR A 330 -12.78 -5.56 -2.53
CA THR A 330 -13.81 -5.16 -1.55
C THR A 330 -15.21 -5.53 -2.04
N ASP A 331 -15.49 -5.33 -3.33
CA ASP A 331 -16.82 -5.54 -3.91
C ASP A 331 -17.23 -7.01 -3.96
N GLU A 332 -16.29 -7.96 -4.14
CA GLU A 332 -16.61 -9.40 -4.24
C GLU A 332 -16.90 -10.07 -2.89
N VAL A 333 -16.20 -9.69 -1.82
CA VAL A 333 -16.44 -10.23 -0.47
C VAL A 333 -17.74 -9.66 0.10
N ALA A 334 -17.97 -8.35 -0.07
CA ALA A 334 -19.26 -7.74 0.23
C ALA A 334 -20.39 -8.37 -0.60
N ALA A 335 -20.16 -8.63 -1.89
CA ALA A 335 -21.12 -9.33 -2.75
C ALA A 335 -21.39 -10.77 -2.27
N MET A 336 -20.40 -11.47 -1.68
CA MET A 336 -20.64 -12.79 -1.09
C MET A 336 -21.62 -12.71 0.08
N GLY A 337 -21.48 -11.72 0.97
CA GLY A 337 -22.44 -11.46 2.03
C GLY A 337 -23.86 -11.26 1.48
N ASP A 338 -24.01 -10.47 0.43
CA ASP A 338 -25.30 -10.22 -0.22
C ASP A 338 -25.89 -11.46 -0.92
N VAL A 339 -25.05 -12.25 -1.59
CA VAL A 339 -25.45 -13.52 -2.20
C VAL A 339 -25.93 -14.50 -1.12
N ILE A 340 -25.23 -14.58 0.01
CA ILE A 340 -25.66 -15.42 1.14
C ILE A 340 -26.99 -14.91 1.70
N ARG A 341 -27.20 -13.60 1.87
CA ARG A 341 -28.50 -13.03 2.30
C ARG A 341 -29.64 -13.39 1.33
N MET A 342 -29.35 -13.49 0.04
CA MET A 342 -30.34 -13.83 -0.99
C MET A 342 -30.71 -15.31 -1.02
N LEU A 343 -29.73 -16.19 -0.77
CA LEU A 343 -29.89 -17.65 -0.92
C LEU A 343 -30.21 -18.36 0.39
N ALA A 344 -29.73 -17.84 1.53
CA ALA A 344 -29.90 -18.48 2.82
C ALA A 344 -31.27 -18.17 3.43
N ASP A 345 -31.87 -19.19 4.04
CA ASP A 345 -33.15 -19.08 4.74
C ASP A 345 -32.95 -19.08 6.27
N ARG A 346 -33.68 -18.23 7.00
CA ARG A 346 -33.54 -18.09 8.48
C ARG A 346 -34.02 -19.31 9.26
N GLY A 347 -34.90 -20.14 8.69
CA GLY A 347 -35.36 -21.38 9.30
C GLY A 347 -34.31 -22.51 9.23
N THR A 348 -33.49 -22.51 8.19
CA THR A 348 -32.54 -23.60 7.87
C THR A 348 -31.06 -23.21 8.05
N HIS A 349 -30.72 -21.92 7.94
CA HIS A 349 -29.35 -21.40 8.02
C HIS A 349 -29.17 -20.27 9.07
N PRO A 350 -29.74 -20.38 10.28
CA PRO A 350 -29.75 -19.28 11.23
C PRO A 350 -28.36 -18.85 11.70
N ALA A 351 -27.40 -19.78 11.79
CA ALA A 351 -26.02 -19.46 12.21
C ALA A 351 -25.25 -18.68 11.15
N LEU A 352 -25.39 -19.06 9.87
CA LEU A 352 -24.75 -18.39 8.75
C LEU A 352 -25.27 -16.97 8.60
N LEU A 353 -26.59 -16.78 8.70
CA LEU A 353 -27.19 -15.45 8.65
C LEU A 353 -26.80 -14.59 9.85
N ARG A 354 -26.60 -15.16 11.05
CA ARG A 354 -26.02 -14.39 12.17
C ARG A 354 -24.60 -13.91 11.89
N ALA A 355 -23.77 -14.72 11.23
CA ALA A 355 -22.40 -14.32 10.86
C ALA A 355 -22.42 -13.18 9.83
N VAL A 356 -23.31 -13.28 8.82
CA VAL A 356 -23.51 -12.24 7.81
C VAL A 356 -24.10 -10.96 8.39
N ASP A 357 -25.11 -11.07 9.25
CA ASP A 357 -25.71 -9.92 9.95
C ASP A 357 -24.72 -9.27 10.93
N GLY A 358 -23.75 -10.05 11.43
CA GLY A 358 -22.65 -9.59 12.30
C GLY A 358 -21.44 -9.06 11.53
N GLY A 359 -21.51 -8.95 10.21
CA GLY A 359 -20.46 -8.34 9.37
C GLY A 359 -19.26 -9.22 9.05
N ALA A 360 -19.33 -10.54 9.27
CA ALA A 360 -18.23 -11.46 8.98
C ALA A 360 -17.80 -11.53 7.49
N PHE A 361 -18.59 -10.92 6.60
CA PHE A 361 -18.36 -10.85 5.15
C PHE A 361 -18.31 -9.40 4.64
N ASP A 362 -18.28 -8.41 5.53
CA ASP A 362 -18.31 -6.98 5.14
C ASP A 362 -16.89 -6.43 4.93
N GLU A 363 -15.86 -7.10 5.46
CA GLU A 363 -14.45 -6.77 5.25
C GLU A 363 -13.74 -7.93 4.55
N ALA A 364 -12.80 -7.61 3.65
CA ALA A 364 -11.91 -8.62 3.12
C ALA A 364 -11.15 -9.27 4.30
N PRO A 365 -10.87 -10.59 4.26
CA PRO A 365 -10.00 -11.23 5.25
C PRO A 365 -8.75 -10.37 5.41
N VAL A 366 -8.42 -9.99 6.65
CA VAL A 366 -7.30 -9.08 6.98
C VAL A 366 -6.05 -9.52 6.24
N ALA A 367 -5.80 -8.89 5.11
CA ALA A 367 -4.70 -9.17 4.22
C ALA A 367 -3.89 -7.90 4.07
N ASP A 368 -3.61 -7.18 5.17
CA ASP A 368 -2.88 -5.91 5.04
C ASP A 368 -2.30 -5.33 6.34
N ASP A 369 -1.84 -6.15 7.28
CA ASP A 369 -0.81 -5.67 8.22
C ASP A 369 0.46 -6.51 8.03
N GLU A 370 1.44 -5.95 7.33
CA GLU A 370 2.79 -6.50 7.17
C GLU A 370 3.47 -6.83 8.50
N GLU A 371 2.99 -6.24 9.60
CA GLU A 371 3.58 -6.32 10.93
C GLU A 371 2.84 -7.29 11.89
N THR A 372 1.67 -7.82 11.53
CA THR A 372 0.83 -8.61 12.44
C THR A 372 0.59 -10.03 11.92
N LEU A 373 0.76 -11.03 12.79
CA LEU A 373 0.40 -12.42 12.46
C LEU A 373 -1.09 -12.54 12.19
N GLY A 374 -1.45 -13.22 11.09
CA GLY A 374 -2.84 -13.48 10.75
C GLY A 374 -3.57 -14.26 11.86
N PHE A 375 -4.88 -14.04 11.98
CA PHE A 375 -5.72 -14.65 13.01
C PHE A 375 -5.55 -16.18 13.10
N GLY A 376 -5.50 -16.87 11.95
CA GLY A 376 -5.32 -18.33 11.92
C GLY A 376 -3.96 -18.79 12.44
N THR A 377 -2.91 -18.02 12.20
CA THR A 377 -1.57 -18.30 12.75
C THR A 377 -1.58 -18.15 14.27
N VAL A 378 -2.14 -17.06 14.78
CA VAL A 378 -2.27 -16.85 16.25
C VAL A 378 -3.07 -17.98 16.88
N LEU A 379 -4.20 -18.36 16.27
CA LEU A 379 -5.04 -19.45 16.75
C LEU A 379 -4.29 -20.80 16.82
N LEU A 380 -3.44 -21.09 15.83
CA LEU A 380 -2.63 -22.31 15.82
C LEU A 380 -1.55 -22.27 16.90
N LEU A 381 -0.86 -21.14 17.07
CA LEU A 381 0.14 -20.97 18.12
C LEU A 381 -0.47 -21.12 19.51
N ASP A 382 -1.64 -20.52 19.75
CA ASP A 382 -2.39 -20.69 21.00
C ASP A 382 -2.81 -22.15 21.22
N GLY A 383 -3.16 -22.86 20.15
CA GLY A 383 -3.44 -24.31 20.18
C GLY A 383 -2.21 -25.13 20.61
N ILE A 384 -1.03 -24.80 20.07
CA ILE A 384 0.25 -25.43 20.45
C ILE A 384 0.58 -25.14 21.91
N GLU A 385 0.39 -23.90 22.35
CA GLU A 385 0.58 -23.51 23.75
C GLU A 385 -0.30 -24.33 24.70
N GLN A 386 -1.57 -24.55 24.32
CA GLN A 386 -2.47 -25.41 25.10
C GLN A 386 -2.09 -26.88 25.08
N LEU A 387 -1.54 -27.40 23.97
CA LEU A 387 -0.98 -28.75 23.92
C LEU A 387 0.20 -28.89 24.88
N ILE A 388 1.10 -27.92 24.89
CA ILE A 388 2.24 -27.86 25.81
C ILE A 388 1.79 -27.80 27.27
N ALA A 389 0.79 -26.95 27.57
CA ALA A 389 0.24 -26.84 28.93
C ALA A 389 -0.38 -28.16 29.41
N ARG A 390 -1.10 -28.87 28.52
CA ARG A 390 -1.68 -30.19 28.83
C ARG A 390 -0.59 -31.23 29.09
N ALA A 391 0.41 -31.32 28.22
CA ALA A 391 1.53 -32.25 28.39
C ALA A 391 2.32 -31.98 29.67
N SER A 392 2.47 -30.71 30.04
CA SER A 392 3.10 -30.30 31.30
C SER A 392 2.27 -30.69 32.54
N SER A 393 0.94 -30.67 32.44
CA SER A 393 0.03 -31.03 33.54
C SER A 393 -0.13 -32.55 33.74
N HIS A 394 0.02 -33.32 32.67
CA HIS A 394 -0.09 -34.78 32.64
C HIS A 394 1.13 -35.34 31.89
N PRO A 395 2.33 -35.34 32.52
CA PRO A 395 3.51 -35.90 31.89
C PRO A 395 3.22 -37.36 31.54
N GLN A 396 3.13 -37.64 30.24
CA GLN A 396 2.90 -38.99 29.75
C GLN A 396 4.07 -39.85 30.23
N PRO A 397 3.82 -41.02 30.86
CA PRO A 397 4.92 -41.89 31.25
C PRO A 397 5.71 -42.21 30.00
N ALA A 398 7.03 -41.94 30.05
CA ALA A 398 7.95 -42.20 28.94
C ALA A 398 7.65 -43.60 28.38
N ALA A 399 7.37 -43.68 27.08
CA ALA A 399 7.10 -44.95 26.43
C ALA A 399 8.24 -45.91 26.78
N LEU A 400 7.92 -46.98 27.52
CA LEU A 400 8.88 -48.02 27.87
C LEU A 400 9.55 -48.51 26.57
N PRO A 401 10.88 -48.68 26.56
CA PRO A 401 11.56 -49.18 25.37
C PRO A 401 10.96 -50.53 24.95
N PRO A 402 10.83 -50.81 23.64
CA PRO A 402 10.28 -52.07 23.17
C PRO A 402 11.14 -53.22 23.71
N GLY A 403 10.57 -54.03 24.61
CA GLY A 403 11.25 -55.17 25.24
C GLY A 403 11.24 -55.20 26.77
N SER A 404 10.62 -54.24 27.47
CA SER A 404 10.49 -54.36 28.94
C SER A 404 9.46 -55.44 29.33
N PRO A 405 9.74 -56.29 30.33
CA PRO A 405 8.88 -57.42 30.72
C PRO A 405 7.48 -57.02 31.22
N ASP A 406 7.26 -55.76 31.61
CA ASP A 406 5.96 -55.25 32.09
C ASP A 406 4.90 -55.10 30.99
N ALA A 407 5.29 -55.05 29.71
CA ALA A 407 4.32 -54.95 28.61
C ALA A 407 3.49 -56.24 28.45
N ALA A 408 4.02 -57.38 28.89
CA ALA A 408 3.32 -58.67 28.85
C ALA A 408 2.30 -58.84 30.00
N GLU A 409 2.55 -58.23 31.16
CA GLU A 409 1.64 -58.33 32.32
C GLU A 409 0.37 -57.49 32.14
N ILE A 410 0.46 -56.33 31.48
CA ILE A 410 -0.71 -55.46 31.25
C ILE A 410 -1.65 -56.04 30.19
N LEU A 411 -1.14 -56.79 29.20
CA LEU A 411 -1.97 -57.47 28.19
C LEU A 411 -2.61 -58.76 28.70
N ALA A 412 -2.07 -59.40 29.74
CA ALA A 412 -2.61 -60.65 30.30
C ALA A 412 -3.86 -60.47 31.18
N VAL A 413 -4.17 -59.26 31.63
CA VAL A 413 -5.36 -58.98 32.47
C VAL A 413 -6.65 -58.84 31.63
N SER A 414 -6.55 -58.63 30.32
CA SER A 414 -7.72 -58.41 29.45
C SER A 414 -8.40 -59.67 28.90
N ASP A 415 -7.84 -60.87 29.13
CA ASP A 415 -8.31 -62.10 28.48
C ASP A 415 -8.86 -63.15 29.46
N ARG A 416 -9.76 -62.72 30.37
CA ARG A 416 -10.63 -63.65 31.11
C ARG A 416 -12.04 -63.64 30.50
N PRO A 417 -12.51 -64.75 29.91
CA PRO A 417 -13.88 -64.84 29.40
C PRO A 417 -14.88 -64.87 30.55
N GLY A 418 -15.78 -63.87 30.59
CA GLY A 418 -16.92 -63.84 31.47
C GLY A 418 -17.94 -64.92 31.09
N THR A 419 -18.15 -65.88 31.98
CA THR A 419 -19.28 -66.80 31.96
C THR A 419 -20.59 -66.02 32.10
N LEU A 420 -21.42 -66.00 31.06
CA LEU A 420 -22.82 -65.59 31.15
C LEU A 420 -23.69 -66.85 31.28
N THR A 421 -24.24 -67.04 32.48
CA THR A 421 -25.36 -67.93 32.75
C THR A 421 -26.65 -67.14 32.57
N SER A 422 -27.46 -67.47 31.55
CA SER A 422 -28.89 -67.80 31.67
C SER A 422 -29.46 -68.21 30.32
#